data_AF-A0A9E3L142-F1
#
_entry.id   AF-A0A9E3L142-F1
#
_cell.length_a   1.000
_cell.length_b   1.000
_cell.length_c   1.000
_cell.angle_alpha   90.00
_cell.angle_beta   90.00
_cell.angle_gamma   90.00
#
_symmetry.space_group_name_H-M   'P 1'
#
loop_
_entity.id
_entity.type
_entity.pdbx_description
1 polymer ?
#
loop_
_entity_poly.entity_id
_entity_poly.type
_entity_poly.pdbx_seq_one_letter_code
_entity_poly.pdbx_strand_id
1 'polypeptide(L)'
;LEIPFASVTVAMGDSDLPPAPIAGGSNSTASTCSAVEMVCDQIRQRLAKALPPGESGDGAGETVGRGSTPAGGAARRDQPLDRERAFDALGVSTIEEYGEWKPEGAPADSLQAMYKGQSRLVGGSNLKDKIAYAFGAEFVEVRVNRWTGEIRVPRLLGAFAAGRIMNPRTARSQLMGGLIWGMSSALLEATEIDERYARYVNDNLADYLVPVNADVPNVEVILVSEQDEHIDPAGIKGLGELGNVGTNAAVCNAIFHATGTRIRKLPVRLEHLLV
;
A
#
# COMPACT_ATOMS: atom_id res chain seq x y z
N LEU A 1 -2.14 -12.72 -17.67
CA LEU A 1 -3.17 -13.16 -18.64
C LEU A 1 -3.29 -12.28 -19.90
N GLU A 2 -2.79 -11.04 -19.90
CA GLU A 2 -2.78 -10.18 -21.12
C GLU A 2 -4.17 -9.97 -21.74
N ILE A 3 -5.20 -9.87 -20.89
CA ILE A 3 -6.58 -9.63 -21.29
C ILE A 3 -6.96 -8.16 -21.06
N PRO A 4 -7.95 -7.61 -21.80
CA PRO A 4 -8.43 -6.27 -21.55
C PRO A 4 -8.86 -6.07 -20.09
N PHE A 5 -8.49 -4.95 -19.47
CA PHE A 5 -8.88 -4.67 -18.08
C PHE A 5 -10.40 -4.71 -17.87
N ALA A 6 -11.17 -4.22 -18.86
CA ALA A 6 -12.62 -4.21 -18.82
C ALA A 6 -13.29 -5.60 -18.81
N SER A 7 -12.54 -6.66 -19.14
CA SER A 7 -13.05 -8.04 -19.05
C SER A 7 -12.72 -8.72 -17.72
N VAL A 8 -12.10 -8.01 -16.77
CA VAL A 8 -11.77 -8.54 -15.44
C VAL A 8 -12.86 -8.16 -14.46
N THR A 9 -13.44 -9.15 -13.78
CA THR A 9 -14.32 -8.93 -12.62
C THR A 9 -13.59 -9.37 -11.36
N VAL A 10 -13.70 -8.58 -10.30
CA VAL A 10 -13.09 -8.86 -8.98
C VAL A 10 -14.19 -8.94 -7.94
N ALA A 11 -14.23 -10.04 -7.19
CA ALA A 11 -15.04 -10.19 -5.99
C ALA A 11 -14.13 -10.15 -4.76
N MET A 12 -14.50 -9.36 -3.74
CA MET A 12 -13.72 -9.21 -2.51
C MET A 12 -14.61 -8.76 -1.35
N GLY A 13 -14.17 -9.00 -0.11
CA GLY A 13 -14.86 -8.51 1.10
C GLY A 13 -16.06 -9.35 1.53
N ASP A 14 -16.09 -10.63 1.14
CA ASP A 14 -17.12 -11.60 1.52
C ASP A 14 -16.44 -12.80 2.19
N SER A 15 -17.02 -13.29 3.29
CA SER A 15 -16.51 -14.45 4.04
C SER A 15 -16.66 -15.77 3.29
N ASP A 16 -17.49 -15.81 2.25
CA ASP A 16 -17.63 -16.97 1.36
C ASP A 16 -16.49 -17.04 0.32
N LEU A 17 -15.65 -16.00 0.21
CA LEU A 17 -14.47 -15.95 -0.66
C LEU A 17 -13.20 -16.43 0.08
N PRO A 18 -12.12 -16.78 -0.67
CA PRO A 18 -10.85 -17.14 -0.05
C PRO A 18 -10.36 -16.07 0.94
N PRO A 19 -9.86 -16.47 2.13
CA PRO A 19 -9.47 -15.52 3.16
C PRO A 19 -8.27 -14.69 2.73
N ALA A 20 -8.28 -13.41 3.13
CA ALA A 20 -7.20 -12.47 2.91
C ALA A 20 -6.72 -11.88 4.26
N PRO A 21 -5.47 -11.40 4.35
CA PRO A 21 -5.01 -10.72 5.56
C PRO A 21 -5.79 -9.42 5.80
N ILE A 22 -5.70 -8.91 7.02
CA ILE A 22 -6.28 -7.60 7.36
C ILE A 22 -5.70 -6.47 6.49
N ALA A 23 -6.54 -5.53 6.11
CA ALA A 23 -6.12 -4.27 5.50
C ALA A 23 -5.53 -3.32 6.55
N GLY A 24 -4.25 -3.51 6.86
CA GLY A 24 -3.47 -2.70 7.80
C GLY A 24 -1.99 -3.04 7.74
N GLY A 25 -1.10 -2.18 8.24
CA GLY A 25 0.35 -2.37 8.06
C GLY A 25 0.78 -2.39 6.60
N SER A 26 -0.03 -1.78 5.72
CA SER A 26 0.19 -1.64 4.29
C SER A 26 0.51 -2.95 3.53
N ASN A 27 -0.02 -4.09 4.01
CA ASN A 27 0.37 -5.41 3.49
C ASN A 27 -0.52 -5.95 2.34
N SER A 28 -1.73 -5.42 2.16
CA SER A 28 -2.76 -6.10 1.35
C SER A 28 -2.38 -6.20 -0.12
N THR A 29 -1.80 -5.15 -0.70
CA THR A 29 -1.38 -5.15 -2.11
C THR A 29 -0.29 -6.20 -2.33
N ALA A 30 0.76 -6.21 -1.50
CA ALA A 30 1.84 -7.19 -1.59
C ALA A 30 1.32 -8.63 -1.46
N SER A 31 0.43 -8.88 -0.50
CA SER A 31 -0.11 -10.22 -0.25
C SER A 31 -1.06 -10.70 -1.36
N THR A 32 -2.10 -9.93 -1.65
CA THR A 32 -3.14 -10.33 -2.59
C THR A 32 -2.65 -10.30 -4.03
N CYS A 33 -1.87 -9.29 -4.44
CA CYS A 33 -1.33 -9.26 -5.80
C CYS A 33 -0.34 -10.40 -6.05
N SER A 34 0.50 -10.78 -5.07
CA SER A 34 1.39 -11.93 -5.22
C SER A 34 0.61 -13.23 -5.42
N ALA A 35 -0.46 -13.44 -4.66
CA ALA A 35 -1.34 -14.61 -4.85
C ALA A 35 -2.01 -14.60 -6.24
N VAL A 36 -2.54 -13.45 -6.67
CA VAL A 36 -3.21 -13.32 -7.97
C VAL A 36 -2.23 -13.47 -9.14
N GLU A 37 -1.02 -12.91 -9.05
CA GLU A 37 0.02 -13.05 -10.08
C GLU A 37 0.44 -14.51 -10.22
N MET A 38 0.66 -15.21 -9.11
CA MET A 38 0.95 -16.64 -9.10
C MET A 38 -0.17 -17.48 -9.75
N VAL A 39 -1.44 -17.22 -9.44
CA VAL A 39 -2.57 -17.93 -10.06
C VAL A 39 -2.69 -17.61 -11.55
N CYS A 40 -2.48 -16.35 -11.94
CA CYS A 40 -2.48 -15.95 -13.35
C CYS A 40 -1.39 -16.67 -14.16
N ASP A 41 -0.23 -16.90 -13.56
CA ASP A 41 0.86 -17.64 -14.20
C ASP A 41 0.54 -19.14 -14.32
N GLN A 42 -0.10 -19.74 -13.31
CA GLN A 42 -0.61 -21.12 -13.39
C GLN A 42 -1.62 -21.30 -14.53
N ILE A 43 -2.60 -20.40 -14.65
CA ILE A 43 -3.57 -20.39 -15.75
C ILE A 43 -2.84 -20.28 -17.10
N ARG A 44 -1.87 -19.36 -17.21
CA ARG A 44 -1.09 -19.18 -18.44
C ARG A 44 -0.33 -20.44 -18.82
N GLN A 45 0.34 -21.08 -17.87
CA GLN A 45 1.09 -22.33 -18.10
C GLN A 45 0.17 -23.47 -18.53
N ARG A 46 -1.02 -23.58 -17.93
CA ARG A 46 -2.01 -24.59 -18.31
C ARG A 46 -2.47 -24.40 -19.75
N LEU A 47 -2.72 -23.15 -20.15
CA LEU A 47 -3.07 -22.81 -21.53
C LEU A 47 -1.90 -23.05 -22.49
N ALA A 48 -0.68 -22.66 -22.12
CA ALA A 48 0.52 -22.83 -22.94
C ALA A 48 0.84 -24.32 -23.19
N LYS A 49 0.72 -25.18 -22.18
CA LYS A 49 0.91 -26.64 -22.28
C LYS A 49 -0.11 -27.33 -23.18
N ALA A 50 -1.27 -26.71 -23.41
CA ALA A 50 -2.28 -27.22 -24.33
C ALA A 50 -1.92 -26.96 -25.81
N LEU A 51 -1.01 -26.03 -26.07
CA LEU A 51 -0.57 -25.67 -27.42
C LEU A 51 0.68 -26.48 -27.83
N PRO A 52 0.88 -26.71 -29.14
CA PRO A 52 2.08 -27.38 -29.65
C PRO A 52 3.39 -26.65 -29.28
N PRO A 53 4.52 -27.39 -29.13
CA PRO A 53 5.83 -26.80 -28.88
C PRO A 53 6.22 -25.78 -29.98
N GLY A 54 6.62 -24.58 -29.59
CA GLY A 54 6.98 -23.47 -30.50
C GLY A 54 5.86 -22.46 -30.74
N GLU A 55 4.61 -22.79 -30.38
CA GLU A 55 3.49 -21.84 -30.31
C GLU A 55 3.20 -21.41 -28.85
N SER A 56 3.79 -22.09 -27.87
CA SER A 56 3.62 -21.80 -26.44
C SER A 56 4.40 -20.57 -25.96
N GLY A 57 5.32 -20.03 -26.77
CA GLY A 57 6.08 -18.81 -26.46
C GLY A 57 6.98 -18.90 -25.23
N ASP A 58 7.39 -20.10 -24.80
CA ASP A 58 7.96 -20.29 -23.47
C ASP A 58 9.44 -19.88 -23.35
N GLY A 59 9.64 -18.79 -22.60
CA GLY A 59 10.70 -18.66 -21.61
C GLY A 59 10.16 -18.81 -20.17
N ALA A 60 8.97 -19.38 -19.97
CA ALA A 60 8.37 -19.51 -18.65
C ALA A 60 9.11 -20.57 -17.82
N GLY A 61 9.83 -20.13 -16.77
CA GLY A 61 10.39 -21.04 -15.78
C GLY A 61 9.27 -21.90 -15.16
N GLU A 62 9.55 -23.18 -14.92
CA GLU A 62 8.61 -24.10 -14.30
C GLU A 62 8.11 -23.55 -12.96
N THR A 63 6.78 -23.46 -12.80
CA THR A 63 6.17 -23.33 -11.47
C THR A 63 5.56 -24.68 -11.13
N VAL A 64 6.30 -25.49 -10.37
CA VAL A 64 5.79 -26.77 -9.86
C VAL A 64 4.70 -26.47 -8.82
N GLY A 65 3.55 -27.15 -8.95
CA GLY A 65 2.29 -26.86 -8.27
C GLY A 65 2.28 -26.93 -6.74
N ARG A 66 1.08 -26.69 -6.15
CA ARG A 66 0.76 -26.72 -4.70
C ARG A 66 1.98 -26.52 -3.79
N GLY A 67 2.56 -25.33 -3.83
CA GLY A 67 3.77 -25.03 -3.08
C GLY A 67 4.20 -23.59 -3.23
N SER A 68 4.61 -23.00 -2.10
CA SER A 68 5.26 -21.70 -2.00
C SER A 68 6.59 -21.73 -2.77
N THR A 69 6.58 -21.20 -4.00
CA THR A 69 7.79 -20.98 -4.80
C THR A 69 7.75 -19.54 -5.32
N PRO A 70 8.87 -18.79 -5.33
CA PRO A 70 8.89 -17.44 -5.86
C PRO A 70 8.47 -17.48 -7.32
N ALA A 71 7.67 -16.51 -7.79
CA ALA A 71 7.55 -16.32 -9.22
C ALA A 71 8.95 -16.08 -9.76
N GLY A 72 9.45 -17.02 -10.58
CA GLY A 72 10.65 -16.78 -11.36
C GLY A 72 10.45 -15.49 -12.13
N GLY A 73 11.45 -14.61 -12.08
CA GLY A 73 11.38 -13.25 -12.60
C GLY A 73 10.68 -13.19 -13.95
N ALA A 74 9.82 -12.18 -14.12
CA ALA A 74 8.93 -12.01 -15.26
C ALA A 74 9.62 -12.38 -16.58
N ALA A 75 9.46 -13.64 -17.00
CA ALA A 75 10.00 -14.11 -18.25
C ALA A 75 9.44 -13.22 -19.35
N ARG A 76 10.33 -12.79 -20.24
CA ARG A 76 10.01 -11.91 -21.36
C ARG A 76 8.82 -12.52 -22.13
N ARG A 77 7.69 -11.82 -22.07
CA ARG A 77 6.37 -12.23 -22.58
C ARG A 77 6.33 -11.95 -24.08
N ASP A 78 7.18 -12.63 -24.83
CA ASP A 78 7.56 -12.20 -26.18
C ASP A 78 6.53 -12.60 -27.25
N GLN A 79 5.58 -13.49 -26.94
CA GLN A 79 4.44 -13.82 -27.80
C GLN A 79 3.10 -13.84 -27.04
N PRO A 80 2.03 -13.27 -27.63
CA PRO A 80 0.69 -13.37 -27.08
C PRO A 80 0.18 -14.80 -27.23
N LEU A 81 -0.39 -15.32 -26.14
CA LEU A 81 -0.98 -16.66 -26.07
C LEU A 81 -2.30 -16.72 -26.87
N ASP A 82 -2.42 -17.66 -27.81
CA ASP A 82 -3.69 -17.97 -28.50
C ASP A 82 -4.63 -18.73 -27.55
N ARG A 83 -5.47 -17.95 -26.86
CA ARG A 83 -6.36 -18.46 -25.82
C ARG A 83 -7.49 -19.31 -26.40
N GLU A 84 -8.10 -18.90 -27.51
CA GLU A 84 -9.22 -19.64 -28.11
C GLU A 84 -8.78 -21.05 -28.48
N ARG A 85 -7.66 -21.15 -29.20
CA ARG A 85 -7.08 -22.45 -29.56
C ARG A 85 -6.65 -23.27 -28.35
N ALA A 86 -6.14 -22.62 -27.29
CA ALA A 86 -5.79 -23.32 -26.06
C ALA A 86 -7.02 -23.87 -25.31
N PHE A 87 -8.13 -23.12 -25.25
CA PHE A 87 -9.40 -23.61 -24.69
C PHE A 87 -9.97 -24.77 -25.52
N ASP A 88 -9.92 -24.66 -26.86
CA ASP A 88 -10.34 -25.72 -27.78
C ASP A 88 -9.49 -26.99 -27.60
N ALA A 89 -8.16 -26.85 -27.52
CA ALA A 89 -7.23 -27.96 -27.32
C ALA A 89 -7.43 -28.66 -25.96
N LEU A 90 -7.78 -27.89 -24.92
CA LEU A 90 -8.14 -28.43 -23.61
C LEU A 90 -9.54 -29.08 -23.60
N GLY A 91 -10.41 -28.74 -24.55
CA GLY A 91 -11.79 -29.19 -24.58
C GLY A 91 -12.62 -28.66 -23.40
N VAL A 92 -12.29 -27.46 -22.88
CA VAL A 92 -12.98 -26.84 -21.73
C VAL A 92 -13.48 -25.45 -22.09
N SER A 93 -14.58 -25.03 -21.46
CA SER A 93 -15.11 -23.65 -21.58
C SER A 93 -14.68 -22.75 -20.42
N THR A 94 -14.11 -23.33 -19.36
CA THR A 94 -13.79 -22.62 -18.13
C THR A 94 -12.53 -23.23 -17.51
N ILE A 95 -11.66 -22.37 -17.02
CA ILE A 95 -10.49 -22.74 -16.21
C ILE A 95 -10.67 -22.07 -14.86
N GLU A 96 -10.51 -22.88 -13.82
CA GLU A 96 -10.55 -22.45 -12.43
C GLU A 96 -9.24 -22.91 -11.79
N GLU A 97 -8.56 -21.99 -11.11
CA GLU A 97 -7.28 -22.24 -10.44
C GLU A 97 -7.31 -21.60 -9.05
N TYR A 98 -6.68 -22.27 -8.09
CA TYR A 98 -6.60 -21.86 -6.70
C TYR A 98 -5.14 -21.74 -6.28
N GLY A 99 -4.79 -20.60 -5.67
CA GLY A 99 -3.44 -20.33 -5.22
C GLY A 99 -3.42 -19.70 -3.85
N GLU A 100 -2.46 -20.15 -3.03
CA GLU A 100 -2.18 -19.58 -1.73
C GLU A 100 -0.74 -19.09 -1.71
N TRP A 101 -0.55 -17.86 -1.26
CA TRP A 101 0.76 -17.25 -1.15
C TRP A 101 0.97 -16.73 0.26
N LYS A 102 2.20 -16.87 0.77
CA LYS A 102 2.63 -16.28 2.03
C LYS A 102 4.05 -15.72 1.86
N PRO A 103 4.41 -14.64 2.57
CA PRO A 103 5.76 -14.10 2.51
C PRO A 103 6.78 -15.07 3.09
N GLU A 104 8.04 -14.92 2.66
CA GLU A 104 9.15 -15.68 3.20
C GLU A 104 9.34 -15.37 4.70
N GLY A 105 9.52 -16.41 5.51
CA GLY A 105 9.61 -16.29 6.97
C GLY A 105 8.26 -16.26 7.70
N ALA A 106 7.12 -16.23 7.01
CA ALA A 106 5.81 -16.36 7.65
C ALA A 106 5.64 -17.75 8.32
N PRO A 107 5.03 -17.83 9.53
CA PRO A 107 4.78 -19.09 10.23
C PRO A 107 4.13 -20.16 9.34
N ALA A 108 4.51 -21.42 9.53
CA ALA A 108 4.06 -22.52 8.69
C ALA A 108 2.53 -22.71 8.70
N ASP A 109 1.88 -22.40 9.83
CA ASP A 109 0.43 -22.51 10.02
C ASP A 109 -0.34 -21.24 9.64
N SER A 110 0.31 -20.22 9.05
CA SER A 110 -0.32 -18.91 8.77
C SER A 110 -1.57 -19.03 7.91
N LEU A 111 -1.51 -19.82 6.83
CA LEU A 111 -2.65 -20.04 5.94
C LEU A 111 -3.78 -20.77 6.66
N GLN A 112 -3.47 -21.86 7.37
CA GLN A 112 -4.45 -22.62 8.14
C GLN A 112 -5.12 -21.77 9.22
N ALA A 113 -4.37 -20.88 9.87
CA ALA A 113 -4.91 -19.94 10.84
C ALA A 113 -5.89 -18.96 10.20
N MET A 114 -5.58 -18.41 9.02
CA MET A 114 -6.49 -17.52 8.30
C MET A 114 -7.82 -18.21 7.95
N TYR A 115 -7.81 -19.46 7.48
CA TYR A 115 -9.04 -20.23 7.23
C TYR A 115 -9.86 -20.50 8.49
N LYS A 116 -9.25 -20.44 9.68
CA LYS A 116 -9.95 -20.53 10.98
C LYS A 116 -10.42 -19.16 11.50
N GLY A 117 -10.35 -18.11 10.68
CA GLY A 117 -10.71 -16.74 11.06
C GLY A 117 -9.67 -16.04 11.94
N GLN A 118 -8.45 -16.56 12.01
CA GLN A 118 -7.37 -15.95 12.80
C GLN A 118 -6.45 -15.13 11.90
N SER A 119 -6.66 -13.81 11.88
CA SER A 119 -5.73 -12.89 11.22
C SER A 119 -4.52 -12.65 12.12
N ARG A 120 -3.32 -12.96 11.63
CA ARG A 120 -2.06 -12.63 12.29
C ARG A 120 -1.42 -11.47 11.56
N LEU A 121 -0.99 -10.45 12.32
CA LEU A 121 -0.10 -9.43 11.78
C LEU A 121 1.27 -10.08 11.56
N VAL A 122 1.58 -10.36 10.30
CA VAL A 122 2.90 -10.83 9.89
C VAL A 122 3.62 -9.63 9.29
N GLY A 123 4.84 -9.37 9.74
CA GLY A 123 5.72 -8.42 9.06
C GLY A 123 5.98 -8.89 7.61
N GLY A 124 6.43 -7.98 6.75
CA GLY A 124 6.87 -8.36 5.39
C GLY A 124 7.97 -9.43 5.39
N SER A 125 8.44 -9.82 4.20
CA SER A 125 9.46 -10.87 4.02
C SER A 125 10.66 -10.69 4.95
N ASN A 126 10.95 -11.71 5.76
CA ASN A 126 12.07 -11.68 6.70
C ASN A 126 13.32 -12.28 6.03
N LEU A 127 14.07 -11.42 5.35
CA LEU A 127 15.25 -11.80 4.58
C LEU A 127 16.49 -11.81 5.49
N LYS A 128 17.28 -12.89 5.41
CA LYS A 128 18.43 -13.13 6.31
C LYS A 128 19.43 -11.99 6.38
N ASP A 129 19.74 -11.37 5.24
CA ASP A 129 20.80 -10.35 5.10
C ASP A 129 20.27 -9.01 4.53
N LYS A 130 18.96 -8.79 4.53
CA LYS A 130 18.32 -7.61 3.91
C LYS A 130 17.15 -7.10 4.75
N ILE A 131 16.88 -5.80 4.65
CA ILE A 131 15.65 -5.18 5.17
C ILE A 131 14.83 -4.61 4.02
N ALA A 132 13.52 -4.81 4.07
CA ALA A 132 12.58 -4.43 3.03
C ALA A 132 11.64 -3.34 3.57
N TYR A 133 11.91 -2.09 3.19
CA TYR A 133 11.07 -0.94 3.56
C TYR A 133 10.78 -0.08 2.34
N ALA A 134 9.60 0.55 2.38
CA ALA A 134 9.31 1.72 1.57
C ALA A 134 9.88 2.96 2.25
N PHE A 135 10.31 3.94 1.46
CA PHE A 135 10.95 5.15 1.93
C PHE A 135 10.24 6.39 1.40
N GLY A 136 10.24 7.45 2.20
CA GLY A 136 9.66 8.74 1.85
C GLY A 136 10.56 9.89 2.26
N ALA A 137 10.53 10.97 1.48
CA ALA A 137 11.08 12.27 1.84
C ALA A 137 9.95 13.31 1.75
N GLU A 138 9.68 13.98 2.87
CA GLU A 138 8.51 14.85 3.02
C GLU A 138 8.95 16.29 3.33
N PHE A 139 8.35 17.23 2.63
CA PHE A 139 8.69 18.65 2.63
C PHE A 139 7.42 19.45 2.89
N VAL A 140 7.50 20.39 3.83
CA VAL A 140 6.36 21.20 4.28
C VAL A 140 6.76 22.67 4.27
N GLU A 141 5.93 23.51 3.66
CA GLU A 141 5.96 24.95 3.86
C GLU A 141 4.87 25.32 4.87
N VAL A 142 5.23 26.13 5.87
CA VAL A 142 4.26 26.73 6.80
C VAL A 142 4.36 28.25 6.76
N ARG A 143 3.24 28.92 7.05
CA ARG A 143 3.17 30.35 7.31
C ARG A 143 2.62 30.54 8.71
N VAL A 144 3.37 31.24 9.55
CA VAL A 144 2.95 31.56 10.92
C VAL A 144 2.70 33.06 11.01
N ASN A 145 1.50 33.44 11.42
CA ASN A 145 1.19 34.84 11.68
C ASN A 145 1.89 35.29 12.97
N ARG A 146 2.78 36.27 12.87
CA ARG A 146 3.59 36.77 14.00
C ARG A 146 2.78 37.40 15.15
N TRP A 147 1.53 37.80 14.90
CA TRP A 147 0.70 38.49 15.89
C TRP A 147 -0.33 37.57 16.52
N THR A 148 -0.88 36.62 15.74
CA THR A 148 -1.95 35.72 16.21
C THR A 148 -1.47 34.30 16.49
N GLY A 149 -0.26 33.92 16.05
CA GLY A 149 0.22 32.55 16.11
C GLY A 149 -0.48 31.60 15.14
N GLU A 150 -1.39 32.09 14.28
CA GLU A 150 -2.12 31.27 13.31
C GLU A 150 -1.15 30.58 12.33
N ILE A 151 -1.31 29.27 12.17
CA ILE A 151 -0.46 28.42 11.32
C ILE A 151 -1.26 28.04 10.07
N ARG A 152 -0.66 28.23 8.89
CA ARG A 152 -1.21 27.79 7.60
C ARG A 152 -0.20 26.93 6.86
N VAL A 153 -0.68 25.91 6.16
CA VAL A 153 0.16 24.98 5.38
C VAL A 153 -0.14 25.15 3.89
N PRO A 154 0.49 26.12 3.22
CA PRO A 154 0.23 26.36 1.79
C PRO A 154 0.68 25.21 0.88
N ARG A 155 1.67 24.41 1.29
CA ARG A 155 2.28 23.37 0.46
C ARG A 155 2.73 22.16 1.27
N LEU A 156 2.32 20.98 0.82
CA LEU A 156 2.88 19.69 1.19
C LEU A 156 3.48 19.03 -0.06
N LEU A 157 4.67 18.46 0.07
CA LEU A 157 5.30 17.66 -0.99
C LEU A 157 5.90 16.40 -0.38
N GLY A 158 5.66 15.26 -1.01
CA GLY A 158 6.33 14.01 -0.66
C GLY A 158 6.92 13.30 -1.88
N ALA A 159 8.13 12.76 -1.74
CA ALA A 159 8.76 11.89 -2.72
C ALA A 159 8.93 10.50 -2.13
N PHE A 160 8.35 9.48 -2.77
CA PHE A 160 8.21 8.16 -2.17
C PHE A 160 8.72 7.05 -3.09
N ALA A 161 9.56 6.17 -2.54
CA ALA A 161 10.00 4.91 -3.13
C ALA A 161 9.27 3.76 -2.42
N ALA A 162 8.33 3.13 -3.13
CA ALA A 162 7.41 2.14 -2.56
C ALA A 162 7.34 0.87 -3.43
N GLY A 163 8.48 0.48 -4.00
CA GLY A 163 8.60 -0.65 -4.91
C GLY A 163 7.80 -0.43 -6.19
N ARG A 164 7.35 -1.53 -6.79
CA ARG A 164 6.55 -1.51 -8.02
C ARG A 164 5.18 -0.89 -7.77
N ILE A 165 4.92 0.22 -8.45
CA ILE A 165 3.61 0.89 -8.40
C ILE A 165 2.64 0.23 -9.37
N MET A 166 1.60 -0.41 -8.84
CA MET A 166 0.56 -1.10 -9.63
C MET A 166 -0.36 -0.13 -10.37
N ASN A 167 -0.75 0.95 -9.70
CA ASN A 167 -1.60 1.99 -10.28
C ASN A 167 -1.13 3.37 -9.80
N PRO A 168 -0.48 4.16 -10.67
CA PRO A 168 0.03 5.47 -10.29
C PRO A 168 -1.04 6.42 -9.76
N ARG A 169 -2.28 6.35 -10.26
CA ARG A 169 -3.36 7.26 -9.84
C ARG A 169 -3.79 7.00 -8.40
N THR A 170 -4.00 5.74 -8.03
CA THR A 170 -4.44 5.39 -6.67
C THR A 170 -3.28 5.49 -5.69
N ALA A 171 -2.05 5.13 -6.08
CA ALA A 171 -0.85 5.34 -5.28
C ALA A 171 -0.66 6.82 -4.92
N ARG A 172 -0.77 7.71 -5.92
CA ARG A 172 -0.67 9.15 -5.71
C ARG A 172 -1.76 9.67 -4.77
N SER A 173 -3.00 9.20 -4.95
CA SER A 173 -4.13 9.59 -4.09
C SER A 173 -3.94 9.13 -2.63
N GLN A 174 -3.44 7.92 -2.40
CA GLN A 174 -3.14 7.40 -1.07
C GLN A 174 -2.06 8.21 -0.37
N LEU A 175 -0.95 8.48 -1.06
CA LEU A 175 0.15 9.28 -0.51
C LEU A 175 -0.28 10.72 -0.23
N MET A 176 -1.09 11.33 -1.10
CA MET A 176 -1.69 12.64 -0.83
C MET A 176 -2.54 12.62 0.44
N GLY A 177 -3.38 11.59 0.61
CA GLY A 177 -4.16 11.40 1.83
C GLY A 177 -3.29 11.26 3.08
N GLY A 178 -2.20 10.50 2.99
CA GLY A 178 -1.21 10.36 4.07
C GLY A 178 -0.58 11.69 4.49
N LEU A 179 -0.15 12.50 3.51
CA LEU A 179 0.42 13.84 3.76
C LEU A 179 -0.61 14.75 4.46
N ILE A 180 -1.87 14.76 3.97
CA ILE A 180 -2.96 15.54 4.56
C ILE A 180 -3.22 15.09 5.99
N TRP A 181 -3.26 13.78 6.23
CA TRP A 181 -3.48 13.22 7.56
C TRP A 181 -2.34 13.55 8.52
N GLY A 182 -1.09 13.46 8.08
CA GLY A 182 0.05 13.81 8.94
C GLY A 182 0.12 15.30 9.27
N MET A 183 -0.32 16.16 8.36
CA MET A 183 -0.51 17.58 8.62
C MET A 183 -1.62 17.84 9.65
N SER A 184 -2.73 17.12 9.52
CA SER A 184 -3.83 17.15 10.49
C SER A 184 -3.40 16.65 11.87
N SER A 185 -2.70 15.52 11.95
CA SER A 185 -2.11 15.02 13.19
C SER A 185 -1.18 16.04 13.85
N ALA A 186 -0.44 16.82 13.05
CA ALA A 186 0.42 17.87 13.60
C ALA A 186 -0.33 19.10 14.12
N LEU A 187 -1.47 19.48 13.55
CA LEU A 187 -2.07 20.81 13.78
C LEU A 187 -3.48 20.78 14.39
N LEU A 188 -4.24 19.71 14.15
CA LEU A 188 -5.70 19.70 14.33
C LEU A 188 -6.16 18.59 15.26
N GLU A 189 -5.77 17.35 14.98
CA GLU A 189 -6.32 16.15 15.62
C GLU A 189 -5.83 16.00 17.07
N ALA A 190 -6.78 16.06 18.02
CA ALA A 190 -6.56 15.71 19.42
C ALA A 190 -7.86 15.18 20.03
N THR A 191 -7.79 14.07 20.73
CA THR A 191 -8.90 13.61 21.57
C THR A 191 -8.78 14.28 22.93
N GLU A 192 -9.75 15.14 23.26
CA GLU A 192 -9.77 15.88 24.52
C GLU A 192 -10.57 15.09 25.56
N ILE A 193 -9.97 14.88 26.74
CA ILE A 193 -10.56 14.07 27.82
C ILE A 193 -10.81 14.97 29.02
N ASP A 194 -12.05 14.99 29.53
CA ASP A 194 -12.31 15.49 30.89
C ASP A 194 -11.85 14.44 31.90
N GLU A 195 -10.71 14.68 32.55
CA GLU A 195 -10.11 13.76 33.51
C GLU A 195 -10.99 13.51 34.74
N ARG A 196 -11.91 14.42 35.08
CA ARG A 196 -12.79 14.26 36.25
C ARG A 196 -13.85 13.17 36.03
N TYR A 197 -14.30 13.04 34.79
CA TYR A 197 -15.38 12.13 34.40
C TYR A 197 -14.94 11.05 33.41
N ALA A 198 -13.66 11.04 33.02
CA ALA A 198 -13.08 10.15 32.01
C ALA A 198 -13.90 10.13 30.69
N ARG A 199 -14.30 11.30 30.22
CA ARG A 199 -15.17 11.45 29.03
C ARG A 199 -14.47 12.21 27.91
N TYR A 200 -14.62 11.74 26.68
CA TYR A 200 -14.27 12.51 25.48
C TYR A 200 -15.20 13.71 25.34
N VAL A 201 -14.63 14.91 25.34
CA VAL A 201 -15.41 16.17 25.27
C VAL A 201 -15.61 16.68 23.85
N ASN A 202 -14.85 16.16 22.90
CA ASN A 202 -14.91 16.52 21.48
C ASN A 202 -15.23 15.31 20.59
N ASP A 203 -16.21 14.50 20.97
CA ASP A 203 -16.65 13.30 20.23
C ASP A 203 -17.49 13.60 18.97
N ASN A 204 -17.24 14.74 18.33
CA ASN A 204 -17.95 15.21 17.15
C ASN A 204 -16.99 15.95 16.19
N LEU A 205 -17.36 16.06 14.91
CA LEU A 205 -16.50 16.66 13.86
C LEU A 205 -16.39 18.19 13.93
N ALA A 206 -17.17 18.86 14.77
CA ALA A 206 -17.02 20.31 14.97
C ALA A 206 -15.86 20.61 15.94
N ASP A 207 -15.70 19.79 16.98
CA ASP A 207 -14.69 19.98 18.03
C ASP A 207 -13.45 19.08 17.85
N TYR A 208 -13.58 17.91 17.23
CA TYR A 208 -12.46 17.11 16.75
C TYR A 208 -12.11 17.55 15.34
N LEU A 209 -11.14 18.45 15.26
CA LEU A 209 -10.77 19.08 13.99
C LEU A 209 -10.05 18.06 13.10
N VAL A 210 -10.63 17.85 11.92
CA VAL A 210 -10.03 17.18 10.77
C VAL A 210 -9.80 18.24 9.68
N PRO A 211 -8.85 18.03 8.74
CA PRO A 211 -8.50 19.07 7.79
C PRO A 211 -9.66 19.26 6.80
N VAL A 212 -9.98 20.51 6.51
CA VAL A 212 -10.88 20.88 5.42
C VAL A 212 -10.09 21.19 4.16
N ASN A 213 -10.77 21.28 3.02
CA ASN A 213 -10.15 21.55 1.72
C ASN A 213 -9.27 22.83 1.73
N ALA A 214 -9.68 23.84 2.49
CA ALA A 214 -8.95 25.11 2.57
C ALA A 214 -7.63 25.04 3.39
N ASP A 215 -7.40 23.98 4.17
CA ASP A 215 -6.23 23.92 5.06
C ASP A 215 -4.93 23.61 4.33
N VAL A 216 -5.01 22.91 3.20
CA VAL A 216 -3.86 22.61 2.34
C VAL A 216 -4.22 22.66 0.86
N PRO A 217 -4.05 23.82 0.20
CA PRO A 217 -4.46 23.98 -1.19
C PRO A 217 -3.55 23.28 -2.19
N ASN A 218 -2.31 22.94 -1.81
CA ASN A 218 -1.35 22.28 -2.71
C ASN A 218 -0.66 21.10 -2.04
N VAL A 219 -0.95 19.90 -2.55
CA VAL A 219 -0.35 18.63 -2.12
C VAL A 219 0.25 17.95 -3.34
N GLU A 220 1.57 17.80 -3.36
CA GLU A 220 2.30 17.18 -4.45
C GLU A 220 2.93 15.85 -4.03
N VAL A 221 2.84 14.86 -4.92
CA VAL A 221 3.46 13.55 -4.73
C VAL A 221 4.33 13.22 -5.94
N ILE A 222 5.59 12.91 -5.64
CA ILE A 222 6.58 12.37 -6.58
C ILE A 222 6.69 10.87 -6.30
N LEU A 223 6.40 10.06 -7.31
CA LEU A 223 6.63 8.61 -7.26
C LEU A 223 8.05 8.36 -7.76
N VAL A 224 8.93 7.95 -6.85
CA VAL A 224 10.30 7.56 -7.18
C VAL A 224 10.25 6.15 -7.77
N SER A 225 10.74 6.01 -9.00
CA SER A 225 10.78 4.71 -9.66
C SER A 225 11.69 3.76 -8.90
N GLU A 226 11.15 2.62 -8.50
CA GLU A 226 11.87 1.58 -7.78
C GLU A 226 11.38 0.21 -8.28
N GLN A 227 12.32 -0.72 -8.43
CA GLN A 227 12.04 -2.13 -8.65
C GLN A 227 12.83 -2.92 -7.60
N ASP A 228 12.14 -3.76 -6.84
CA ASP A 228 12.75 -4.56 -5.79
C ASP A 228 12.36 -6.03 -5.97
N GLU A 229 13.23 -6.77 -6.64
CA GLU A 229 13.00 -8.18 -7.00
C GLU A 229 13.23 -9.15 -5.82
N HIS A 230 13.58 -8.64 -4.64
CA HIS A 230 13.95 -9.46 -3.49
C HIS A 230 12.84 -9.62 -2.45
N ILE A 231 11.74 -8.86 -2.56
CA ILE A 231 10.73 -8.76 -1.49
C ILE A 231 9.61 -9.76 -1.68
N ASP A 232 8.97 -9.74 -2.83
CA ASP A 232 7.86 -10.62 -3.18
C ASP A 232 7.81 -10.80 -4.70
N PRO A 233 7.04 -11.79 -5.19
CA PRO A 233 6.88 -12.05 -6.63
C PRO A 233 6.53 -10.82 -7.47
N ALA A 234 5.75 -9.90 -6.90
CA ALA A 234 5.24 -8.73 -7.60
C ALA A 234 6.18 -7.52 -7.50
N GLY A 235 7.20 -7.56 -6.63
CA GLY A 235 8.10 -6.46 -6.30
C GLY A 235 7.42 -5.30 -5.58
N ILE A 236 6.35 -5.58 -4.83
CA ILE A 236 5.47 -4.57 -4.23
C ILE A 236 5.91 -4.26 -2.80
N LYS A 237 5.85 -2.99 -2.39
CA LYS A 237 6.01 -2.58 -0.99
C LYS A 237 4.73 -1.96 -0.46
N GLY A 238 4.63 -1.89 0.86
CA GLY A 238 3.54 -1.18 1.53
C GLY A 238 3.61 0.32 1.28
N LEU A 239 2.48 0.91 0.88
CA LEU A 239 2.35 2.32 0.53
C LEU A 239 1.29 3.07 1.35
N GLY A 240 0.25 2.38 1.82
CA GLY A 240 -0.97 3.01 2.35
C GLY A 240 -0.73 3.97 3.52
N GLU A 241 0.15 3.60 4.45
CA GLU A 241 0.47 4.42 5.63
C GLU A 241 1.67 5.35 5.40
N LEU A 242 2.42 5.17 4.31
CA LEU A 242 3.75 5.75 4.10
C LEU A 242 3.75 7.27 4.15
N GLY A 243 2.75 7.90 3.51
CA GLY A 243 2.69 9.37 3.41
C GLY A 243 2.41 10.10 4.71
N ASN A 244 2.01 9.41 5.78
CA ASN A 244 1.75 10.00 7.09
C ASN A 244 2.98 9.96 8.01
N VAL A 245 3.91 9.02 7.78
CA VAL A 245 4.92 8.59 8.76
C VAL A 245 5.81 9.73 9.26
N GLY A 246 6.26 10.62 8.36
CA GLY A 246 7.16 11.72 8.71
C GLY A 246 6.49 13.09 8.80
N THR A 247 5.21 13.20 8.43
CA THR A 247 4.71 14.50 7.96
C THR A 247 4.46 15.43 9.12
N ASN A 248 4.01 14.88 10.25
CA ASN A 248 3.85 15.66 11.46
C ASN A 248 5.18 16.27 11.96
N ALA A 249 6.28 15.52 11.84
CA ALA A 249 7.62 15.98 12.19
C ALA A 249 8.11 17.05 11.20
N ALA A 250 7.82 16.88 9.90
CA ALA A 250 8.14 17.89 8.88
C ALA A 250 7.40 19.22 9.13
N VAL A 251 6.12 19.16 9.53
CA VAL A 251 5.34 20.34 9.96
C VAL A 251 5.99 21.02 11.16
N CYS A 252 6.30 20.26 12.23
CA CYS A 252 6.96 20.81 13.41
C CYS A 252 8.33 21.43 13.11
N ASN A 253 9.10 20.81 12.21
CA ASN A 253 10.39 21.34 11.74
C ASN A 253 10.21 22.66 10.98
N ALA A 254 9.20 22.75 10.11
CA ALA A 254 8.89 23.95 9.37
C ALA A 254 8.43 25.10 10.29
N ILE A 255 7.63 24.80 11.32
CA ILE A 255 7.23 25.78 12.36
C ILE A 255 8.45 26.27 13.13
N PHE A 256 9.34 25.36 13.53
CA PHE A 256 10.60 25.74 14.18
C PHE A 256 11.47 26.62 13.28
N HIS A 257 11.58 26.29 11.99
CA HIS A 257 12.30 27.13 11.03
C HIS A 257 11.68 28.53 10.89
N ALA A 258 10.36 28.64 10.90
CA ALA A 258 9.65 29.92 10.76
C ALA A 258 9.69 30.79 12.04
N THR A 259 9.74 30.18 13.23
CA THR A 259 9.52 30.89 14.50
C THR A 259 10.69 30.83 15.47
N GLY A 260 11.63 29.89 15.31
CA GLY A 260 12.66 29.57 16.29
C GLY A 260 12.16 28.73 17.49
N THR A 261 10.85 28.49 17.60
CA THR A 261 10.25 27.77 18.74
C THR A 261 10.10 26.29 18.44
N ARG A 262 10.73 25.44 19.26
CA ARG A 262 10.72 23.98 19.07
C ARG A 262 9.60 23.32 19.87
N ILE A 263 8.53 22.94 19.18
CA ILE A 263 7.37 22.28 19.79
C ILE A 263 7.47 20.76 19.59
N ARG A 264 7.27 20.00 20.67
CA ARG A 264 7.36 18.53 20.68
C ARG A 264 6.07 17.83 21.08
N LYS A 265 5.07 18.60 21.54
CA LYS A 265 3.74 18.11 21.89
C LYS A 265 2.80 18.43 20.73
N LEU A 266 2.14 17.40 20.22
CA LEU A 266 1.09 17.55 19.21
C LEU A 266 -0.29 17.60 19.88
N PRO A 267 -1.28 18.22 19.23
CA PRO A 267 -1.11 19.08 18.06
C PRO A 267 -0.40 20.41 18.42
N VAL A 268 0.24 21.03 17.45
CA VAL A 268 0.84 22.35 17.58
C VAL A 268 -0.26 23.41 17.50
N ARG A 269 -0.74 23.81 18.67
CA ARG A 269 -1.73 24.87 18.85
C ARG A 269 -1.11 26.28 18.87
N LEU A 270 -1.93 27.30 18.61
CA LEU A 270 -1.50 28.70 18.52
C LEU A 270 -0.92 29.24 19.83
N GLU A 271 -1.42 28.80 20.98
CA GLU A 271 -0.95 29.21 22.31
C GLU A 271 0.49 28.79 22.58
N HIS A 272 1.02 27.79 21.86
CA HIS A 272 2.42 27.43 21.95
C HIS A 272 3.36 28.44 21.25
N LEU A 273 2.79 29.34 20.43
CA LEU A 273 3.54 30.33 19.63
C LEU A 273 3.32 31.77 20.10
N LEU A 274 2.40 31.99 21.04
CA LEU A 274 2.19 33.29 21.67
C LEU A 274 3.20 33.46 22.82
N VAL A 275 3.98 34.53 22.76
CA VAL A 275 4.99 34.93 23.77
C VAL A 275 4.55 36.22 24.42
#